data_AF-A0A9Q0NA75-F1
#
_entry.id   AF-A0A9Q0NA75-F1
#
_cell.length_a   1.000
_cell.length_b   1.000
_cell.length_c   1.000
_cell.angle_alpha   90.00
_cell.angle_beta   90.00
_cell.angle_gamma   90.00
#
_symmetry.space_group_name_H-M   'P 1'
#
loop_
_entity.id
_entity.type
_entity.pdbx_description
1 polymer ?
#
loop_
_entity_poly.entity_id
_entity_poly.type
_entity_poly.pdbx_seq_one_letter_code
_entity_poly.pdbx_strand_id
1 'polypeptide(L)'
;MGNTDTKLNFRKTIIQLGTKNQQIEANDEQFWEQFWTDHSTTIQDVFALIPASEIRTLRENNPANLATLCYKATERLVRCVDSSCRTQTEQQAGRALSL
;
A
#
# COMPACT_ATOMS: atom_id res chain seq x y z
N MET A 1 -6.18 9.52 -21.27
CA MET A 1 -5.44 8.24 -21.30
C MET A 1 -4.52 8.16 -20.06
N GLY A 2 -5.08 8.02 -18.85
CA GLY A 2 -4.27 8.01 -17.61
C GLY A 2 -4.49 6.78 -16.73
N ASN A 3 -5.62 6.08 -16.87
CA ASN A 3 -5.98 4.96 -15.99
C ASN A 3 -5.35 3.62 -16.41
N THR A 4 -4.94 3.47 -17.68
CA THR A 4 -4.36 2.22 -18.19
C THR A 4 -2.95 1.99 -17.64
N ASP A 5 -2.10 3.02 -17.66
CA ASP A 5 -0.72 2.95 -17.18
C ASP A 5 -0.65 2.64 -15.68
N THR A 6 -1.57 3.20 -14.89
CA THR A 6 -1.67 2.93 -13.46
C THR A 6 -1.99 1.47 -13.16
N LYS A 7 -3.02 0.90 -13.81
CA LYS A 7 -3.42 -0.50 -13.64
C LYS A 7 -2.29 -1.46 -14.04
N LEU A 8 -1.58 -1.13 -15.13
CA LEU A 8 -0.41 -1.90 -15.57
C LEU A 8 0.74 -1.82 -14.56
N ASN A 9 0.99 -0.64 -13.97
CA ASN A 9 2.02 -0.49 -12.95
C ASN A 9 1.69 -1.32 -11.71
N PHE A 10 0.46 -1.23 -11.21
CA PHE A 10 0.01 -2.02 -10.05
C PHE A 10 0.16 -3.53 -10.29
N ARG A 11 -0.25 -4.00 -11.48
CA ARG A 11 -0.07 -5.41 -11.87
C ARG A 11 1.41 -5.82 -11.91
N LYS A 12 2.29 -4.98 -12.45
CA LYS A 12 3.74 -5.24 -12.51
C LYS A 12 4.34 -5.34 -11.12
N THR A 13 3.98 -4.44 -10.19
CA THR A 13 4.48 -4.47 -8.81
C THR A 13 4.07 -5.76 -8.10
N ILE A 14 2.84 -6.26 -8.30
CA ILE A 14 2.39 -7.56 -7.76
C ILE A 14 3.20 -8.73 -8.32
N ILE A 15 3.42 -8.76 -9.64
CA ILE A 15 4.23 -9.81 -10.27
C ILE A 15 5.66 -9.76 -9.73
N GLN A 16 6.24 -8.57 -9.61
CA GLN A 16 7.57 -8.38 -9.05
C GLN A 16 7.65 -8.86 -7.60
N LEU A 17 6.62 -8.59 -6.78
CA LEU A 17 6.52 -9.05 -5.40
C LEU A 17 6.59 -10.58 -5.30
N GLY A 18 5.95 -11.30 -6.24
CA GLY A 18 5.87 -12.76 -6.28
C GLY A 18 7.02 -13.47 -7.00
N THR A 19 7.78 -12.76 -7.84
CA THR A 19 8.85 -13.34 -8.67
C THR A 19 10.26 -12.99 -8.21
N LYS A 20 10.41 -11.96 -7.37
CA LYS A 20 11.73 -11.58 -6.84
C LYS A 20 12.17 -12.64 -5.83
N ASN A 21 13.16 -13.45 -6.21
CA ASN A 21 13.73 -14.52 -5.36
C ASN A 21 14.37 -14.01 -4.07
N GLN A 22 14.64 -12.71 -3.97
CA GLN A 22 15.16 -12.07 -2.77
C GLN A 22 14.04 -11.29 -2.08
N GLN A 23 14.06 -11.38 -0.75
CA GLN A 23 13.18 -10.59 0.10
C GLN A 23 13.36 -9.09 -0.23
N ILE A 24 12.24 -8.38 -0.35
CA ILE A 24 12.26 -6.93 -0.52
C ILE A 24 12.42 -6.30 0.86
N GLU A 25 13.42 -5.43 0.98
CA GLU A 25 13.71 -4.74 2.23
C GLU A 25 12.51 -3.89 2.67
N ALA A 26 12.16 -3.98 3.96
CA ALA A 26 11.02 -3.23 4.49
C ALA A 26 11.23 -1.71 4.47
N ASN A 27 12.47 -1.23 4.34
CA ASN A 27 12.82 0.19 4.23
C ASN A 27 12.86 0.69 2.78
N ASP A 28 12.62 -0.16 1.77
CA ASP A 28 12.52 0.25 0.37
C ASP A 28 11.17 0.95 0.12
N GLU A 29 11.02 2.15 0.68
CA GLU A 29 9.79 2.94 0.59
C GLU A 29 9.41 3.22 -0.87
N GLN A 30 10.40 3.39 -1.76
CA GLN A 30 10.15 3.61 -3.17
C GLN A 30 9.41 2.44 -3.82
N PHE A 31 9.78 1.20 -3.50
CA PHE A 31 9.05 0.03 -3.96
C PHE A 31 7.65 -0.06 -3.34
N TRP A 32 7.54 0.08 -2.02
CA TRP A 32 6.27 -0.10 -1.31
C TRP A 32 5.25 0.97 -1.69
N GLU A 33 5.68 2.22 -1.93
CA GLU A 33 4.78 3.30 -2.34
C GLU A 33 4.05 3.03 -3.66
N GLN A 34 4.61 2.18 -4.54
CA GLN A 34 4.00 1.82 -5.82
C GLN A 34 2.60 1.19 -5.69
N PHE A 35 2.30 0.54 -4.57
CA PHE A 35 0.99 -0.07 -4.30
C PHE A 35 -0.12 0.96 -4.02
N TRP A 36 0.24 2.20 -3.72
CA TRP A 36 -0.70 3.22 -3.26
C TRP A 36 -0.51 4.60 -3.90
N THR A 37 0.46 4.75 -4.82
CA THR A 37 0.78 6.01 -5.51
C THR A 37 -0.31 6.59 -6.39
N ASP A 38 -1.42 5.89 -6.65
CA ASP A 38 -2.40 6.34 -7.64
C ASP A 38 -3.84 5.94 -7.29
N HIS A 39 -4.73 6.93 -7.22
CA HIS A 39 -6.13 6.78 -6.80
C HIS A 39 -7.08 6.33 -7.91
N SER A 40 -6.59 6.14 -9.15
CA SER A 40 -7.42 5.72 -10.27
C SER A 40 -7.75 4.22 -10.30
N THR A 41 -7.02 3.41 -9.53
CA THR A 41 -7.29 1.96 -9.41
C THR A 41 -8.40 1.73 -8.39
N THR A 42 -9.58 1.35 -8.86
CA THR A 42 -10.70 1.02 -7.97
C THR A 42 -10.48 -0.33 -7.29
N ILE A 43 -11.19 -0.59 -6.19
CA ILE A 43 -11.14 -1.92 -5.54
C ILE A 43 -11.58 -3.06 -6.49
N GLN A 44 -12.51 -2.79 -7.40
CA GLN A 44 -12.94 -3.73 -8.43
C GLN A 44 -11.81 -4.05 -9.40
N ASP A 45 -11.04 -3.03 -9.79
CA ASP A 45 -9.85 -3.22 -10.63
C ASP A 45 -8.80 -4.06 -9.92
N VAL A 46 -8.57 -3.86 -8.62
CA VAL A 46 -7.63 -4.67 -7.84
C VAL A 46 -8.01 -6.16 -7.90
N PHE A 47 -9.28 -6.50 -7.66
CA PHE A 47 -9.73 -7.89 -7.72
C PHE A 47 -9.72 -8.48 -9.14
N ALA A 48 -9.93 -7.66 -10.17
CA ALA A 48 -9.80 -8.08 -11.56
C ALA A 48 -8.33 -8.31 -11.97
N LEU A 49 -7.41 -7.48 -11.48
CA LEU A 49 -5.99 -7.51 -11.80
C LEU A 49 -5.22 -8.56 -10.99
N ILE A 50 -5.70 -8.96 -9.82
CA ILE A 50 -5.03 -9.95 -8.97
C ILE A 50 -5.93 -11.18 -8.79
N PRO A 51 -5.82 -12.19 -9.66
CA PRO A 51 -6.54 -13.43 -9.49
C PRO A 51 -6.03 -14.19 -8.26
N ALA A 52 -6.90 -15.01 -7.68
CA ALA A 52 -6.59 -15.75 -6.45
C ALA A 52 -5.41 -16.74 -6.62
N SER A 53 -5.10 -17.19 -7.84
CA SER A 53 -3.92 -18.01 -8.12
C SER A 53 -2.62 -17.27 -7.81
N GLU A 54 -2.53 -15.98 -8.14
CA GLU A 54 -1.34 -15.16 -7.93
C GLU A 54 -1.05 -14.96 -6.44
N ILE A 55 -2.10 -14.75 -5.64
CA ILE A 55 -1.97 -14.66 -4.18
C ILE A 55 -1.46 -15.98 -3.59
N ARG A 56 -1.95 -17.12 -4.08
CA ARG A 56 -1.47 -18.45 -3.63
C ARG A 56 -0.01 -18.66 -4.01
N THR A 57 0.37 -18.36 -5.25
CA THR A 57 1.74 -18.42 -5.74
C THR A 57 2.68 -17.52 -4.92
N LEU A 58 2.26 -16.29 -4.62
CA LEU A 58 3.02 -15.35 -3.79
C LEU A 58 3.20 -15.90 -2.37
N ARG A 59 2.13 -16.42 -1.76
CA ARG A 59 2.18 -17.04 -0.43
C ARG A 59 3.12 -18.25 -0.39
N GLU A 60 3.13 -19.06 -1.44
CA GLU A 60 3.92 -20.29 -1.49
C GLU A 60 5.40 -20.05 -1.79
N ASN A 61 5.69 -19.13 -2.72
CA ASN A 61 7.07 -18.88 -3.15
C ASN A 61 7.77 -17.77 -2.36
N ASN A 62 7.03 -16.74 -1.92
CA ASN A 62 7.58 -15.56 -1.27
C ASN A 62 6.71 -15.08 -0.08
N PRO A 63 6.48 -15.94 0.95
CA PRO A 63 5.63 -15.61 2.09
C PRO A 63 6.12 -14.39 2.89
N ALA A 64 7.44 -14.18 2.96
CA ALA A 64 8.03 -13.03 3.65
C ALA A 64 7.64 -11.70 2.99
N ASN A 65 7.65 -11.63 1.66
CA ASN A 65 7.23 -10.43 0.92
C ASN A 65 5.74 -10.13 1.13
N LEU A 66 4.90 -11.16 1.17
CA LEU A 66 3.47 -10.99 1.49
C LEU A 66 3.27 -10.47 2.92
N ALA A 67 4.01 -11.00 3.90
CA ALA A 67 3.96 -10.52 5.27
C ALA A 67 4.39 -9.04 5.37
N THR A 68 5.46 -8.65 4.69
CA THR A 68 5.91 -7.25 4.64
C THR A 68 4.88 -6.34 3.96
N LEU A 69 4.24 -6.79 2.88
CA LEU A 69 3.15 -6.04 2.25
C LEU A 69 2.00 -5.80 3.25
N CYS A 70 1.58 -6.83 3.99
CA CYS A 70 0.53 -6.70 5.01
C CYS A 70 0.94 -5.74 6.14
N TYR A 71 2.19 -5.80 6.59
CA TYR A 71 2.74 -4.86 7.57
C TYR A 71 2.69 -3.42 7.05
N LYS A 72 3.15 -3.18 5.82
CA LYS A 72 3.16 -1.84 5.20
C LYS A 72 1.76 -1.29 4.96
N ALA A 73 0.82 -2.14 4.53
CA ALA A 73 -0.58 -1.75 4.41
C ALA A 73 -1.16 -1.32 5.77
N THR A 74 -0.86 -2.07 6.83
CA THR A 74 -1.31 -1.74 8.19
C THR A 74 -0.69 -0.45 8.71
N GLU A 75 0.64 -0.28 8.56
CA GLU A 75 1.35 0.94 8.92
C GLU A 75 0.74 2.17 8.23
N ARG A 76 0.44 2.07 6.94
CA ARG A 76 -0.22 3.14 6.18
C ARG A 76 -1.62 3.43 6.71
N LEU A 77 -2.43 2.41 6.98
CA LEU A 77 -3.78 2.59 7.53
C LEU A 77 -3.75 3.33 8.87
N VAL A 78 -2.82 2.97 9.77
CA VAL A 78 -2.63 3.67 11.05
C VAL A 78 -2.28 5.14 10.82
N ARG A 79 -1.31 5.43 9.95
CA ARG A 79 -0.93 6.83 9.61
C ARG A 79 -2.10 7.62 9.01
N CYS A 80 -2.92 7.00 8.17
CA CYS A 80 -4.12 7.63 7.60
C CYS A 80 -5.15 7.94 8.68
N VAL A 81 -5.37 7.06 9.65
CA VAL A 81 -6.28 7.30 10.78
C VAL A 81 -5.76 8.44 11.65
N ASP A 82 -4.47 8.41 12.02
CA ASP A 82 -3.84 9.44 12.85
C ASP A 82 -3.89 10.83 12.20
N SER A 83 -3.75 10.90 10.87
CA SER A 83 -3.84 12.16 10.11
C SER A 83 -5.28 12.62 9.86
N SER A 84 -6.26 11.71 9.84
CA SER A 84 -7.67 12.04 9.59
C SER A 84 -8.38 12.66 10.81
N CYS A 85 -7.80 12.58 12.02
CA CYS A 85 -8.41 13.06 13.27
C CYS A 85 -7.88 14.41 13.79
N ARG A 86 -7.49 15.35 12.92
CA ARG A 86 -7.23 16.74 13.37
C ARG A 86 -7.79 17.76 12.39
N THR A 87 -9.02 18.21 12.64
CA THR A 87 -9.45 19.50 12.09
C THR A 87 -8.58 20.59 12.72
N GLN A 88 -8.23 21.65 11.97
CA GLN A 88 -7.41 22.78 12.48
C GLN A 88 -7.97 23.36 13.80
N THR A 89 -9.28 23.24 13.99
CA THR A 89 -10.03 23.66 15.19
C THR A 89 -9.56 22.97 16.47
N GLU A 90 -9.22 21.67 16.43
CA GLU A 90 -8.74 20.93 17.62
C GLU A 90 -7.26 21.19 17.93
N GLN A 91 -6.44 21.49 16.90
CA GLN A 91 -5.03 21.86 17.11
C GLN A 91 -4.87 23.25 17.76
N GLN A 92 -5.77 24.19 17.50
CA GLN A 92 -5.75 25.52 18.14
C GLN A 92 -6.25 25.49 19.58
N ALA A 93 -7.23 24.65 19.92
CA ALA A 93 -7.73 24.52 21.29
C ALA A 93 -6.69 23.95 22.27
N GLY A 94 -5.83 23.02 21.82
CA GLY A 94 -4.79 22.42 22.67
C GLY A 94 -3.65 23.38 23.06
N ARG A 95 -3.39 24.43 22.26
CA ARG A 95 -2.35 25.44 22.56
C ARG A 95 -2.83 26.59 23.44
N ALA A 96 -4.14 26.82 23.57
CA ALA A 96 -4.68 27.91 24.36
C ALA A 96 -4.83 27.58 25.87
N LEU A 97 -4.78 26.28 26.24
CA LEU A 97 -4.88 25.81 27.62
C LEU A 97 -3.51 25.55 28.29
N SER A 98 -2.41 25.89 27.62
CA SER A 98 -1.04 25.72 28.12
C SER A 98 -0.32 27.05 28.43
N LEU A 99 -1.08 28.13 28.63
CA LEU A 99 -0.61 29.42 29.15
C LEU A 99 -1.40 29.83 30.39
#